data_AF-A0A9D4T2L7-F1
#
_entry.id   AF-A0A9D4T2L7-F1
#
_cell.length_a   1.000
_cell.length_b   1.000
_cell.length_c   1.000
_cell.angle_alpha   90.00
_cell.angle_beta   90.00
_cell.angle_gamma   90.00
#
_symmetry.space_group_name_H-M   'P 1'
#
loop_
_entity.id
_entity.type
_entity.pdbx_description
1 polymer ?
#
loop_
_entity_poly.entity_id
_entity_poly.type
_entity_poly.pdbx_seq_one_letter_code
_entity_poly.pdbx_strand_id
1 'polypeptide(L)'
;MYGTILGICVSIGNTTGILVPYITGVLTETKNTLEQWSYSFYLAGIVGLVTGLFFQLFASAEVQSWGLAETTTANKPLAFANEKTALKTCKEAKLTNSNGATAPITDGKEMRTEL
;
A
#
# COMPACT_ATOMS: atom_id res chain seq x y z
N MET A 1 -11.52 -11.49 0.70
CA MET A 1 -11.86 -11.49 2.14
C MET A 1 -10.76 -10.74 2.90
N TYR A 2 -10.79 -9.40 2.87
CA TYR A 2 -9.85 -8.54 3.63
C TYR A 2 -10.57 -7.33 4.27
N GLY A 3 -11.87 -7.16 3.97
CA GLY A 3 -12.64 -5.99 4.38
C GLY A 3 -12.81 -5.84 5.89
N THR A 4 -12.96 -6.94 6.63
CA THR A 4 -13.16 -6.88 8.08
C THR A 4 -11.93 -6.37 8.83
N ILE A 5 -10.73 -6.83 8.46
CA ILE A 5 -9.47 -6.36 9.07
C ILE A 5 -9.24 -4.88 8.76
N LEU A 6 -9.43 -4.50 7.49
CA LEU A 6 -9.27 -3.10 7.07
C LEU A 6 -10.30 -2.18 7.75
N GLY A 7 -11.54 -2.65 7.93
CA GLY A 7 -12.58 -1.94 8.65
C GLY A 7 -12.18 -1.65 10.10
N ILE A 8 -11.71 -2.67 10.82
CA ILE A 8 -11.29 -2.53 12.22
C ILE A 8 -10.11 -1.55 12.34
N CYS A 9 -9.10 -1.67 11.49
CA CYS A 9 -7.94 -0.78 11.51
C CYS A 9 -8.32 0.70 11.26
N VAL A 10 -9.21 0.96 10.29
CA VAL A 10 -9.70 2.32 9.99
C VAL A 10 -10.54 2.87 11.14
N SER A 11 -11.39 2.05 11.78
CA SER A 11 -12.17 2.50 12.93
C SER A 11 -11.27 2.96 14.08
N ILE A 12 -10.26 2.16 14.44
CA ILE A 12 -9.31 2.50 15.51
C ILE A 12 -8.49 3.74 15.14
N GLY A 13 -8.06 3.85 13.88
CA GLY A 13 -7.35 5.02 13.36
C GLY A 13 -8.17 6.30 13.50
N ASN A 14 -9.46 6.26 13.13
CA ASN A 14 -10.35 7.42 13.26
C ASN A 14 -10.64 7.79 14.72
N THR A 15 -10.81 6.81 15.61
CA THR A 15 -10.99 7.09 17.05
C THR A 15 -9.78 7.81 17.64
N THR A 16 -8.57 7.38 17.26
CA THR A 16 -7.32 8.03 17.70
C THR A 16 -7.23 9.47 17.17
N GLY A 17 -7.65 9.69 15.91
CA GLY A 17 -7.71 11.03 15.30
C GLY A 17 -8.65 12.01 16.01
N ILE A 18 -9.69 11.52 16.68
CA ILE A 18 -10.61 12.34 17.49
C ILE A 18 -10.04 12.55 18.91
N LEU A 19 -9.40 11.52 19.48
CA LEU A 19 -8.89 11.55 20.85
C LEU A 19 -7.70 12.51 21.02
N VAL A 20 -6.79 12.58 20.05
CA VAL A 20 -5.60 13.45 20.08
C VAL A 20 -5.95 14.94 20.24
N PRO A 21 -6.81 15.55 19.39
CA PRO A 21 -7.20 16.95 19.55
C PRO A 21 -8.06 17.18 20.79
N TYR A 22 -8.83 16.19 21.25
CA TYR A 22 -9.60 16.30 22.50
C TYR A 22 -8.69 16.49 23.71
N ILE A 23 -7.66 15.65 23.85
CA ILE A 23 -6.67 15.75 24.92
C ILE A 23 -5.89 17.07 24.80
N THR A 24 -5.53 17.46 23.57
CA THR A 24 -4.82 18.73 23.31
C THR A 24 -5.68 19.96 23.64
N GLY A 25 -6.99 19.88 23.42
CA GLY A 25 -7.95 20.94 23.75
C GLY A 25 -8.04 21.19 25.24
N VAL A 26 -8.26 20.13 26.03
CA VAL A 26 -8.30 20.22 27.51
C VAL A 26 -6.97 20.72 28.07
N LEU A 27 -5.85 20.27 27.49
CA LEU A 27 -4.53 20.74 27.89
C LEU A 27 -4.33 22.24 27.65
N THR A 28 -4.93 22.82 26.61
CA THR A 28 -4.73 24.23 26.20
C THR A 28 -5.59 25.22 26.97
N GLU A 29 -6.78 24.82 27.45
CA GLU A 29 -7.73 25.70 28.17
C GLU A 29 -7.15 26.31 29.47
N THR A 30 -6.11 25.71 30.06
CA THR A 30 -5.66 26.07 31.41
C THR A 30 -4.73 27.30 31.45
N LYS A 31 -3.72 27.46 30.57
CA LYS A 31 -2.82 28.64 30.50
C LYS A 31 -2.08 28.77 29.14
N ASN A 32 -2.32 29.85 28.39
CA ASN A 32 -1.71 30.17 27.08
C ASN A 32 -0.17 30.37 27.08
N THR A 33 0.64 29.32 27.30
CA THR A 33 2.11 29.46 27.30
C THR A 33 2.85 28.17 26.90
N LEU A 34 4.08 28.35 26.38
CA LEU A 34 5.02 27.34 25.84
C LEU A 34 5.17 26.04 26.68
N GLU A 35 4.86 26.08 27.97
CA GLU A 35 4.85 24.91 28.85
C GLU A 35 3.91 23.79 28.33
N GLN A 36 2.68 24.13 27.89
CA GLN A 36 1.70 23.15 27.39
C GLN A 36 2.17 22.41 26.13
N TRP A 37 2.84 23.11 25.20
CA TRP A 37 3.37 22.49 23.99
C TRP A 37 4.43 21.44 24.31
N SER A 38 5.24 21.69 25.34
CA SER A 38 6.24 20.72 25.82
C SER A 38 5.56 19.45 26.37
N TYR A 39 4.44 19.60 27.09
CA TYR A 39 3.64 18.45 27.56
C TYR A 39 3.10 17.58 26.40
N SER A 40 2.65 18.17 25.29
CA SER A 40 2.21 17.40 24.12
C SER A 40 3.34 16.57 23.51
N PHE A 41 4.56 17.11 23.45
CA PHE A 41 5.73 16.36 22.97
C PHE A 41 6.12 15.22 23.91
N TYR A 42 6.08 15.44 25.23
CA TYR A 42 6.32 14.36 26.20
C TYR A 42 5.27 13.26 26.09
N LEU A 43 3.99 13.61 25.94
CA LEU A 43 2.91 12.63 25.79
C LEU A 43 3.07 11.80 24.51
N ALA A 44 3.37 12.43 23.38
CA ALA A 44 3.62 11.73 22.12
C ALA A 44 4.81 10.75 22.22
N GLY A 45 5.90 11.18 22.88
CA GLY A 45 7.06 10.33 23.14
C GLY A 45 6.74 9.12 24.00
N ILE A 46 6.00 9.31 25.11
CA ILE A 46 5.60 8.21 26.00
C ILE A 46 4.67 7.24 25.26
N VAL A 47 3.66 7.73 24.54
CA VAL A 47 2.72 6.87 23.80
C VAL A 47 3.43 6.06 22.71
N GLY A 48 4.37 6.69 21.99
CA GLY A 48 5.19 6.01 20.98
C GLY A 48 6.10 4.93 21.58
N LEU A 49 6.76 5.24 22.70
CA LEU A 49 7.61 4.27 23.42
C LEU A 49 6.79 3.10 23.97
N VAL A 50 5.64 3.36 24.59
CA VAL A 50 4.75 2.31 25.11
C VAL A 50 4.29 1.43 23.96
N THR A 51 3.77 2.01 22.87
CA THR A 51 3.32 1.23 21.70
C THR A 51 4.45 0.39 21.10
N GLY A 52 5.65 0.96 20.99
CA GLY A 52 6.84 0.27 20.50
C GLY A 52 7.28 -0.88 21.43
N LEU A 53 7.24 -0.67 22.75
CA LEU A 53 7.56 -1.70 23.73
C LEU A 53 6.52 -2.83 23.73
N PHE A 54 5.23 -2.50 23.64
CA PHE A 54 4.16 -3.49 23.46
C PHE A 54 4.36 -4.29 22.18
N PHE A 55 4.66 -3.63 21.06
CA PHE A 55 4.96 -4.33 19.82
C PHE A 55 6.17 -5.25 20.00
N GLN A 56 7.25 -4.78 20.62
CA GLN A 56 8.47 -5.57 20.80
C GLN A 56 8.26 -6.80 21.71
N LEU A 57 7.41 -6.70 22.73
CA LEU A 57 7.12 -7.81 23.65
C LEU A 57 6.17 -8.85 23.05
N PHE A 58 5.21 -8.42 22.23
CA PHE A 58 4.18 -9.30 21.66
C PHE A 58 4.39 -9.64 20.18
N ALA A 59 5.44 -9.11 19.55
CA ALA A 59 5.83 -9.46 18.19
C ALA A 59 6.34 -10.91 18.16
N SER A 60 5.41 -11.84 17.94
CA SER A 60 5.76 -13.19 17.53
C SER A 60 6.00 -13.19 16.02
N ALA A 61 7.23 -13.50 15.61
CA ALA A 61 7.61 -13.68 14.21
C ALA A 61 7.25 -15.08 13.66
N GLU A 62 6.44 -15.85 14.38
CA GLU A 62 5.98 -17.16 13.92
C GLU A 62 4.84 -17.02 12.91
N VAL A 63 4.95 -17.78 11.81
CA VAL A 63 3.92 -17.86 10.77
C VAL A 63 2.64 -18.39 11.40
N GLN A 64 1.65 -17.51 11.55
CA GLN A 64 0.38 -17.88 12.15
C GLN A 64 -0.38 -18.87 11.26
N SER A 65 -0.92 -19.92 11.86
CA SER A 65 -1.54 -21.06 11.17
C SER A 65 -2.70 -20.70 10.25
N TRP A 66 -3.38 -19.58 10.49
CA TRP A 66 -4.48 -19.08 9.66
C TRP A 66 -4.03 -18.47 8.32
N GLY A 67 -2.73 -18.17 8.16
CA GLY A 67 -2.15 -17.59 6.94
C GLY A 67 -1.59 -18.64 5.96
N LEU A 68 -1.50 -19.90 6.39
CA LEU A 68 -1.19 -21.01 5.49
C LEU A 68 -2.47 -21.35 4.73
N ALA A 69 -2.61 -20.81 3.53
CA ALA A 69 -3.58 -21.34 2.59
C ALA A 69 -3.26 -22.83 2.43
N GLU A 70 -4.16 -23.70 2.87
CA GLU A 70 -4.05 -25.13 2.58
C GLU A 70 -4.02 -25.29 1.07
N THR A 71 -2.83 -25.42 0.48
CA THR A 71 -2.68 -26.02 -0.83
C THR A 71 -2.83 -27.53 -0.67
N THR A 72 -3.99 -27.97 -0.20
CA THR A 72 -4.42 -29.34 -0.41
C THR A 72 -4.64 -29.50 -1.90
N THR A 73 -3.73 -30.24 -2.50
CA THR A 73 -3.70 -30.77 -3.84
C THR A 73 -5.10 -31.13 -4.38
N ALA A 74 -5.71 -30.24 -5.16
CA ALA A 74 -6.84 -30.56 -6.02
C ALA A 74 -6.72 -29.75 -7.32
N ASN A 75 -6.03 -30.37 -8.28
CA ASN A 75 -6.11 -30.18 -9.72
C ASN A 75 -6.76 -28.87 -10.23
N LYS A 76 -5.92 -27.87 -10.51
CA LYS A 76 -6.16 -26.93 -11.62
C LYS A 76 -4.81 -26.41 -12.09
N PRO A 77 -4.40 -26.61 -13.37
CA PRO A 77 -3.24 -25.91 -13.91
C PRO A 77 -3.54 -24.41 -13.89
N LEU A 78 -2.98 -23.73 -12.89
CA LEU A 78 -3.11 -22.29 -12.67
C LEU A 78 -2.36 -21.59 -13.80
N ALA A 79 -3.11 -20.78 -14.53
CA ALA A 79 -2.69 -19.96 -15.65
C ALA A 79 -1.63 -18.92 -15.22
N PHE A 80 -0.37 -19.35 -15.16
CA PHE A 80 0.81 -18.47 -15.07
C PHE A 80 1.44 -18.18 -16.43
N ALA A 81 0.75 -18.54 -17.53
CA ALA A 81 1.29 -18.47 -18.90
C ALA A 81 1.01 -17.14 -19.64
N ASN A 82 0.19 -16.23 -19.12
CA ASN A 82 -0.20 -15.03 -19.85
C ASN A 82 0.40 -13.71 -19.33
N GLU A 83 0.86 -13.63 -18.08
CA GLU A 83 1.41 -12.37 -17.55
C GLU A 83 2.89 -12.16 -17.92
N LYS A 84 3.71 -13.22 -17.89
CA LYS A 84 5.14 -13.11 -18.21
C LYS A 84 5.39 -12.83 -19.69
N THR A 85 4.47 -13.22 -20.56
CA THR A 85 4.55 -13.01 -22.01
C THR A 85 4.28 -11.55 -22.37
N ALA A 86 3.34 -10.88 -21.68
CA ALA A 86 3.02 -9.46 -21.88
C ALA A 86 4.16 -8.53 -21.41
N LEU A 87 4.85 -8.89 -20.33
CA LEU A 87 6.00 -8.12 -19.83
C LEU A 87 7.26 -8.29 -20.70
N LYS A 88 7.42 -9.42 -21.39
CA LYS A 88 8.54 -9.61 -22.35
C LYS A 88 8.38 -8.71 -23.56
N THR A 89 7.20 -8.61 -24.16
CA THR A 89 6.95 -7.72 -25.31
C THR A 89 7.17 -6.24 -24.98
N CYS A 90 6.81 -5.82 -23.76
CA CYS A 90 6.97 -4.44 -23.32
C CYS A 90 8.42 -4.08 -22.95
N LYS A 91 9.22 -5.06 -22.51
CA LYS A 91 10.65 -4.84 -22.22
C LYS A 91 11.50 -4.79 -23.48
N GLU A 92 11.14 -5.55 -24.51
CA GLU A 92 11.81 -5.50 -25.82
C GLU A 92 11.52 -4.19 -26.57
N ALA A 93 10.36 -3.56 -26.36
CA ALA A 93 10.04 -2.24 -26.90
C ALA A 93 10.87 -1.09 -26.31
N LYS A 94 11.60 -1.30 -25.20
CA LYS A 94 12.42 -0.27 -24.54
C LYS A 94 13.93 -0.37 -24.81
N LEU A 95 14.38 -1.36 -25.60
CA LEU A 95 15.78 -1.53 -26.00
C LEU A 95 16.05 -1.28 -27.50
N THR A 96 15.01 -1.00 -28.30
CA THR A 96 15.14 -0.57 -29.71
C THR A 96 14.89 0.94 -29.84
N ASN A 97 15.75 1.73 -29.19
CA ASN A 97 15.96 3.12 -29.56
C ASN A 97 17.34 3.55 -29.04
N SER A 98 18.39 3.22 -29.79
CA SER A 98 19.67 3.92 -29.64
C SER A 98 20.57 3.96 -30.87
N ASN A 99 20.22 3.38 -32.02
CA ASN A 99 21.05 3.47 -33.24
C ASN A 99 20.14 3.52 -34.47
N GLY A 100 20.16 4.67 -35.17
CA GLY A 100 19.23 4.97 -36.26
C GLY A 100 19.42 4.15 -37.55
N ALA A 101 18.30 3.94 -38.24
CA ALA A 101 18.16 3.73 -39.69
C ALA A 101 16.65 3.58 -39.98
N THR A 102 15.94 4.66 -40.35
CA THR A 102 15.53 5.07 -41.71
C THR A 102 14.05 4.75 -41.95
N ALA A 103 13.24 5.79 -42.19
CA ALA A 103 11.91 5.66 -42.80
C ALA A 103 12.04 5.28 -44.28
N PRO A 104 10.99 4.71 -44.91
CA PRO A 104 10.28 5.57 -45.85
C PRO A 104 8.73 5.45 -45.81
N ILE A 105 8.12 6.61 -45.93
CA ILE A 105 6.86 6.96 -46.62
C ILE A 105 6.29 5.93 -47.61
N THR A 106 4.96 5.70 -47.53
CA THR A 106 3.95 5.64 -48.62
C THR A 106 2.62 5.23 -47.96
N ASP A 107 1.72 6.14 -47.56
CA ASP A 107 0.69 6.85 -48.35
C ASP A 107 -0.18 5.99 -49.26
N GLY A 108 -1.50 6.14 -49.08
CA GLY A 108 -2.49 5.99 -50.14
C GLY A 108 -3.05 4.59 -50.46
N LYS A 109 -4.30 4.38 -50.02
CA LYS A 109 -5.39 3.82 -50.84
C LYS A 109 -5.31 2.34 -51.25
N GLU A 110 -5.99 1.48 -50.49
CA GLU A 110 -6.78 0.32 -50.96
C GLU A 110 -7.81 0.00 -49.86
N MET A 111 -9.12 -0.20 -50.05
CA MET A 111 -10.00 -0.11 -51.21
C MET A 111 -11.42 -0.13 -50.61
N ARG A 112 -12.27 0.84 -50.98
CA ARG A 112 -13.73 0.69 -50.90
C ARG A 112 -14.11 -0.48 -51.82
N THR A 113 -14.86 -1.45 -51.30
CA THR A 113 -15.76 -2.42 -51.98
C THR A 113 -16.02 -3.57 -50.96
N GLU A 114 -17.18 -4.11 -50.64
CA GLU A 114 -18.57 -4.28 -51.13
C GLU A 114 -19.37 -4.85 -49.91
N LEU A 115 -20.68 -4.73 -49.67
CA LEU A 115 -21.89 -4.22 -50.32
C LEU A 115 -22.91 -3.96 -49.19
#